data_AF-A0A8R2B8T7-F1
#
_entry.id   AF-A0A8R2B8T7-F1
#
_cell.length_a   1.000
_cell.length_b   1.000
_cell.length_c   1.000
_cell.angle_alpha   90.00
_cell.angle_beta   90.00
_cell.angle_gamma   90.00
#
_symmetry.space_group_name_H-M   'P 1'
#
loop_
_entity.id
_entity.type
_entity.pdbx_description
1 polymer ?
#
loop_
_entity_poly.entity_id
_entity_poly.type
_entity_poly.pdbx_seq_one_letter_code
_entity_poly.pdbx_strand_id
1 'polypeptide(L)'
;MYPHRNPVLGTVYLDEPDYSSEDSDEPMPRLYVSLIRFCPYTERIRIILSIKGNPARMLKCIDSIDNPGDFLKRNHVCKIPYIKYDDKVIYDSLEQADFLDEQYPELPLWNCSPSQKIVDKLLIESFAKVETAVHKLFMTTREVKKENFEELVACLTPFEVELVKRGTNFFGGKLINSNH
;
A
#
# COMPACT_ATOMS: atom_id res chain seq x y z
N MET A 1 0.74 -12.79 -34.72
CA MET A 1 2.00 -12.96 -33.97
C MET A 1 1.63 -13.30 -32.54
N TYR A 2 2.13 -14.42 -32.03
CA TYR A 2 1.73 -15.01 -30.75
C TYR A 2 2.09 -14.11 -29.55
N PRO A 3 1.27 -14.06 -28.49
CA PRO A 3 1.63 -13.37 -27.26
C PRO A 3 2.67 -14.21 -26.50
N HIS A 4 3.78 -13.58 -26.11
CA HIS A 4 4.75 -14.17 -25.22
C HIS A 4 4.12 -14.35 -23.82
N ARG A 5 3.81 -15.60 -23.47
CA ARG A 5 3.52 -16.00 -22.08
C ARG A 5 4.83 -15.95 -21.28
N ASN A 6 4.86 -15.20 -20.19
CA ASN A 6 5.85 -15.38 -19.13
C ASN A 6 5.22 -16.24 -18.01
N PRO A 7 5.72 -17.46 -17.71
CA PRO A 7 5.01 -18.43 -16.91
C PRO A 7 5.52 -18.46 -15.47
N VAL A 8 5.30 -17.42 -14.67
CA VAL A 8 5.50 -17.51 -13.22
C VAL A 8 4.45 -16.62 -12.53
N LEU A 9 3.54 -17.26 -11.79
CA LEU A 9 2.46 -16.70 -10.94
C LEU A 9 1.16 -16.31 -11.68
N GLY A 10 0.16 -17.20 -11.56
CA GLY A 10 -1.21 -16.98 -12.03
C GLY A 10 -2.01 -16.02 -11.14
N THR A 11 -1.61 -14.76 -11.11
CA THR A 11 -2.50 -13.66 -10.70
C THR A 11 -3.36 -13.27 -11.88
N VAL A 12 -4.69 -13.20 -11.69
CA VAL A 12 -5.62 -12.60 -12.64
C VAL A 12 -5.13 -11.18 -12.89
N TYR A 13 -4.56 -10.94 -14.06
CA TYR A 13 -4.28 -9.60 -14.53
C TYR A 13 -5.63 -8.90 -14.60
N LEU A 14 -5.84 -7.87 -13.77
CA LEU A 14 -6.66 -6.77 -14.25
C LEU A 14 -5.89 -6.28 -15.47
N ASP A 15 -6.40 -6.59 -16.67
CA ASP A 15 -5.86 -6.07 -17.92
C ASP A 15 -5.54 -4.59 -17.67
N GLU A 16 -4.27 -4.18 -17.77
CA GLU A 16 -3.92 -2.78 -17.61
C GLU A 16 -4.67 -2.04 -18.72
N PRO A 17 -5.68 -1.23 -18.40
CA PRO A 17 -6.34 -0.48 -19.43
C PRO A 17 -5.33 0.53 -19.98
N ASP A 18 -5.10 0.49 -21.29
CA ASP A 18 -4.27 1.45 -22.01
C ASP A 18 -4.95 2.83 -21.93
N TYR A 19 -4.58 3.60 -20.91
CA TYR A 19 -5.02 4.98 -20.68
C TYR A 19 -3.91 5.97 -21.00
N SER A 20 -3.27 5.78 -22.15
CA SER A 20 -2.40 6.77 -22.79
C SER A 20 -3.17 7.98 -23.34
N SER A 21 -4.50 7.94 -23.44
CA SER A 21 -5.34 9.08 -23.84
C SER A 21 -6.22 9.58 -22.68
N GLU A 22 -5.88 10.74 -22.13
CA GLU A 22 -6.80 11.56 -21.33
C GLU A 22 -7.77 12.39 -22.19
N ASP A 23 -7.79 12.19 -23.51
CA ASP A 23 -8.74 12.81 -24.44
C ASP A 23 -10.10 12.07 -24.50
N SER A 24 -10.50 11.42 -23.41
CA SER A 24 -11.87 10.96 -23.24
C SER A 24 -12.58 11.95 -22.33
N ASP A 25 -13.61 12.63 -22.84
CA ASP A 25 -14.55 13.52 -22.12
C ASP A 25 -15.31 12.82 -20.98
N GLU A 26 -14.85 11.68 -20.47
CA GLU A 26 -15.49 10.97 -19.38
C GLU A 26 -15.24 11.70 -18.05
N PRO A 27 -16.30 11.92 -17.24
CA PRO A 27 -16.15 12.54 -15.94
C PRO A 27 -15.25 11.66 -15.05
N MET A 28 -14.27 12.30 -14.40
CA MET A 28 -13.37 11.64 -13.47
C MET A 28 -14.15 10.78 -12.46
N PRO A 29 -13.81 9.49 -12.27
CA PRO A 29 -14.42 8.67 -11.24
C PRO A 29 -14.30 9.32 -9.86
N ARG A 30 -15.35 9.14 -9.06
CA ARG A 30 -15.40 9.59 -7.65
C ARG A 30 -14.21 9.11 -6.81
N LEU A 31 -13.65 7.95 -7.11
CA LEU A 31 -12.43 7.43 -6.49
C LEU A 31 -11.46 6.98 -7.57
N TYR A 32 -10.33 7.68 -7.66
CA TYR A 32 -9.19 7.34 -8.50
C TYR A 32 -7.96 7.09 -7.61
N VAL A 33 -7.21 6.03 -7.91
CA VAL A 33 -6.00 5.70 -7.14
C VAL A 33 -4.82 5.50 -8.08
N SER A 34 -3.73 6.20 -7.80
CA SER A 34 -2.46 6.01 -8.49
C SER A 34 -1.54 5.10 -7.69
N LEU A 35 -1.01 4.08 -8.36
CA LEU A 35 -0.25 2.98 -7.78
C LEU A 35 1.10 2.81 -8.51
N ILE A 36 2.11 2.23 -7.85
CA ILE A 36 3.33 1.71 -8.50
C ILE A 36 3.56 0.26 -8.08
N ARG A 37 3.89 -0.63 -9.03
CA ARG A 37 3.97 -2.09 -8.85
C ARG A 37 4.83 -2.55 -7.66
N PHE A 38 5.99 -1.93 -7.44
CA PHE A 38 6.96 -2.38 -6.43
C PHE A 38 7.07 -1.40 -5.25
N CYS A 39 6.03 -0.62 -5.00
CA CYS A 39 6.00 0.34 -3.90
C CYS A 39 5.24 -0.26 -2.70
N PRO A 40 5.88 -0.42 -1.52
CA PRO A 40 5.21 -0.99 -0.34
C PRO A 40 4.03 -0.12 0.15
N TYR A 41 4.14 1.20 0.01
CA TYR A 41 3.06 2.13 0.35
C TYR A 41 1.85 1.98 -0.57
N THR A 42 2.10 1.69 -1.85
CA THR A 42 1.04 1.38 -2.82
C THR A 42 0.36 0.06 -2.46
N GLU A 43 1.15 -0.95 -2.11
CA GLU A 43 0.64 -2.27 -1.78
C GLU A 43 -0.29 -2.23 -0.58
N ARG A 44 -0.01 -1.39 0.42
CA ARG A 44 -0.92 -1.10 1.55
C ARG A 44 -2.32 -0.71 1.06
N ILE A 45 -2.41 0.21 0.10
CA ILE A 45 -3.69 0.67 -0.45
C ILE A 45 -4.35 -0.39 -1.32
N ARG A 46 -3.58 -1.17 -2.09
CA ARG A 46 -4.10 -2.30 -2.88
C ARG A 46 -4.78 -3.36 -1.99
N ILE A 47 -4.14 -3.70 -0.87
CA ILE A 47 -4.68 -4.65 0.11
C ILE A 47 -5.99 -4.10 0.70
N ILE A 48 -6.01 -2.84 1.12
CA ILE A 48 -7.21 -2.21 1.69
C ILE A 48 -8.35 -2.17 0.68
N LEU A 49 -8.11 -1.73 -0.56
CA LEU A 49 -9.13 -1.71 -1.60
C LEU A 49 -9.67 -3.12 -1.87
N SER A 50 -8.81 -4.13 -1.87
CA SER A 50 -9.22 -5.53 -2.02
C SER A 50 -10.15 -5.98 -0.89
N ILE A 51 -9.83 -5.63 0.36
CA ILE A 51 -10.69 -5.87 1.52
C ILE A 51 -12.03 -5.16 1.36
N LYS A 52 -12.05 -3.91 0.88
CA LYS A 52 -13.26 -3.09 0.68
C LYS A 52 -14.07 -3.48 -0.58
N GLY A 53 -13.75 -4.56 -1.27
CA GLY A 53 -14.47 -5.00 -2.47
C GLY A 53 -14.14 -4.20 -3.74
N ASN A 54 -12.98 -3.57 -3.79
CA ASN A 54 -12.45 -2.75 -4.88
C ASN A 54 -13.42 -1.64 -5.36
N PRO A 55 -13.79 -0.68 -4.49
CA PRO A 55 -14.73 0.39 -4.82
C PRO A 55 -14.13 1.43 -5.78
N ALA A 56 -12.81 1.37 -6.03
CA ALA A 56 -12.13 2.26 -6.93
C ALA A 56 -12.57 1.99 -8.37
N ARG A 57 -13.13 3.01 -9.01
CA ARG A 57 -13.55 2.92 -10.42
C ARG A 57 -12.37 2.96 -11.38
N MET A 58 -11.24 3.52 -10.95
CA MET A 58 -10.01 3.55 -11.74
C MET A 58 -8.78 3.39 -10.86
N LEU A 59 -7.96 2.38 -11.20
CA LEU A 59 -6.63 2.15 -10.66
C LEU A 59 -5.63 2.37 -11.79
N LYS A 60 -4.71 3.31 -11.63
CA LYS A 60 -3.66 3.55 -12.61
C LYS A 60 -2.30 3.22 -12.02
N CYS A 61 -1.64 2.21 -12.59
CA CYS A 61 -0.24 2.00 -12.33
C CYS A 61 0.56 3.08 -13.09
N ILE A 62 1.38 3.86 -12.40
CA ILE A 62 2.26 4.84 -13.03
C ILE A 62 3.69 4.33 -12.91
N ASP A 63 4.41 4.23 -14.03
CA ASP A 63 5.87 4.14 -13.97
C ASP A 63 6.45 5.55 -14.11
N SER A 64 6.95 6.10 -13.01
CA SER A 64 7.54 7.45 -13.01
C SER A 64 8.84 7.51 -13.80
N ILE A 65 9.48 6.36 -14.07
CA ILE A 65 10.71 6.27 -14.85
C ILE A 65 10.40 6.42 -16.34
N ASP A 66 9.33 5.78 -16.80
CA ASP A 66 8.99 5.74 -18.23
C ASP A 66 8.29 7.02 -18.71
N ASN A 67 7.55 7.73 -17.85
CA ASN A 67 6.89 8.99 -18.22
C ASN A 67 6.86 10.02 -17.06
N PRO A 68 8.00 10.70 -16.78
CA PRO A 68 8.10 11.66 -15.68
C PRO A 68 7.28 12.95 -15.91
N GLY A 69 7.06 13.35 -17.17
CA GLY A 69 6.35 14.58 -17.51
C GLY A 69 4.87 14.53 -17.14
N ASP A 70 4.18 13.43 -17.47
CA ASP A 70 2.77 13.27 -17.12
C ASP A 70 2.57 12.93 -15.64
N PHE A 71 3.53 12.24 -15.02
CA PHE A 71 3.54 12.04 -13.57
C PHE A 71 3.55 13.38 -12.83
N LEU A 72 4.44 14.30 -13.21
CA LEU A 72 4.56 15.62 -12.58
C LEU A 72 3.29 16.45 -12.75
N LYS A 73 2.71 16.52 -13.96
CA LYS A 73 1.46 17.27 -14.21
C LYS A 73 0.30 16.80 -13.34
N ARG A 74 0.21 15.50 -13.07
CA ARG A 74 -0.90 14.91 -12.30
C ARG A 74 -0.64 14.89 -10.79
N ASN A 75 0.63 14.97 -10.40
CA ASN A 75 1.10 14.85 -9.03
C ASN A 75 2.21 15.87 -8.75
N HIS A 76 1.81 17.13 -8.52
CA HIS A 76 2.75 18.21 -8.20
C HIS A 76 3.56 17.96 -6.92
N VAL A 77 3.10 17.07 -6.04
CA VAL A 77 3.76 16.70 -4.78
C VAL A 77 4.78 15.57 -4.98
N CYS A 78 4.79 14.90 -6.14
CA CYS A 78 5.67 13.78 -6.46
C CYS A 78 5.63 12.61 -5.46
N LYS A 79 4.51 12.44 -4.73
CA LYS A 79 4.31 11.37 -3.74
C LYS A 79 3.34 10.29 -4.25
N ILE A 80 3.62 9.05 -3.89
CA ILE A 80 2.83 7.87 -4.23
C ILE A 80 2.64 6.99 -2.99
N PRO A 81 1.55 6.20 -2.92
CA PRO A 81 0.34 6.34 -3.74
C PRO A 81 -0.35 7.68 -3.44
N TYR A 82 -1.30 8.06 -4.29
CA TYR A 82 -2.25 9.13 -3.98
C TYR A 82 -3.65 8.73 -4.40
N ILE A 83 -4.64 9.20 -3.64
CA ILE A 83 -6.06 9.04 -3.93
C ILE A 83 -6.60 10.40 -4.39
N LYS A 84 -7.31 10.41 -5.51
CA LYS A 84 -8.21 11.52 -5.85
C LYS A 84 -9.63 11.10 -5.52
N TYR A 85 -10.29 11.90 -4.70
CA TYR A 85 -11.69 11.70 -4.33
C TYR A 85 -12.42 13.04 -4.49
N ASP A 86 -13.41 13.06 -5.39
CA ASP A 86 -13.97 14.30 -5.94
C ASP A 86 -12.85 15.28 -6.35
N ASP A 87 -12.86 16.52 -5.85
CA ASP A 87 -11.86 17.55 -6.16
C ASP A 87 -10.64 17.54 -5.21
N LYS A 88 -10.54 16.55 -4.31
CA LYS A 88 -9.49 16.48 -3.29
C LYS A 88 -8.45 15.43 -3.63
N VAL A 89 -7.21 15.71 -3.27
CA VAL A 89 -6.09 14.75 -3.37
C VAL A 89 -5.59 14.42 -1.97
N ILE A 90 -5.51 13.13 -1.67
CA ILE A 90 -5.05 12.60 -0.40
C ILE A 90 -3.71 11.90 -0.64
N TYR A 91 -2.72 12.33 0.13
CA TYR A 91 -1.37 11.79 0.14
C TYR A 91 -1.11 11.06 1.44
N ASP A 92 0.01 10.34 1.50
CA ASP A 92 0.39 9.45 2.59
C ASP A 92 -0.48 8.20 2.67
N SER A 93 0.15 7.03 2.60
CA SER A 93 -0.57 5.76 2.57
C SER A 93 -1.26 5.39 3.87
N LEU A 94 -0.86 5.96 5.02
CA LEU A 94 -1.57 5.73 6.30
C LEU A 94 -2.83 6.60 6.38
N GLU A 95 -2.74 7.87 6.00
CA GLU A 95 -3.90 8.76 5.94
C GLU A 95 -4.92 8.29 4.88
N GLN A 96 -4.44 7.80 3.74
CA GLN A 96 -5.29 7.15 2.74
C GLN A 96 -5.97 5.89 3.27
N ALA A 97 -5.30 5.10 4.12
CA ALA A 97 -5.88 3.92 4.73
C ALA A 97 -7.04 4.29 5.68
N ASP A 98 -6.84 5.29 6.54
CA ASP A 98 -7.89 5.79 7.44
C ASP A 98 -9.05 6.39 6.64
N PHE A 99 -8.77 7.18 5.60
CA PHE A 99 -9.79 7.73 4.71
C PHE A 99 -10.65 6.62 4.08
N LEU A 100 -10.02 5.59 3.49
CA LEU A 100 -10.75 4.48 2.89
C LEU A 100 -11.56 3.68 3.93
N ASP A 101 -11.06 3.58 5.15
CA ASP A 101 -11.80 2.91 6.23
C ASP A 101 -13.07 3.68 6.63
N GLU A 102 -12.97 5.00 6.73
CA GLU A 102 -14.09 5.89 7.05
C GLU A 102 -15.10 6.00 5.90
N GLN A 103 -14.64 6.06 4.65
CA GLN A 103 -15.51 6.14 3.48
C GLN A 103 -16.27 4.83 3.21
N TYR A 104 -15.68 3.68 3.55
CA TYR A 104 -16.25 2.36 3.27
C TYR A 104 -16.34 1.52 4.56
N PRO A 105 -17.37 1.74 5.41
CA PRO A 105 -17.42 1.20 6.77
C PRO A 105 -17.83 -0.27 6.89
N GLU A 106 -18.25 -0.94 5.80
CA GLU A 106 -18.81 -2.31 5.85
C GLU A 106 -17.84 -3.38 6.35
N LEU A 107 -16.53 -3.15 6.22
CA LEU A 107 -15.46 -4.03 6.70
C LEU A 107 -14.37 -3.20 7.39
N PRO A 108 -14.61 -2.76 8.64
CA PRO A 108 -13.69 -1.86 9.34
C PRO A 108 -12.30 -2.49 9.50
N LEU A 109 -11.26 -1.69 9.26
CA LEU A 109 -9.87 -2.09 9.49
C LEU A 109 -9.56 -2.15 10.99
N TRP A 110 -10.29 -1.38 11.81
CA TRP A 110 -10.10 -1.26 13.24
C TRP A 110 -11.28 -1.87 14.02
N ASN A 111 -11.07 -3.02 14.65
CA ASN A 111 -12.07 -3.71 15.49
C ASN A 111 -11.74 -3.68 16.99
N CYS A 112 -11.10 -2.59 17.46
CA CYS A 112 -10.59 -2.46 18.82
C CYS A 112 -11.06 -1.16 19.50
N SER A 113 -10.74 -1.01 20.78
CA SER A 113 -11.04 0.24 21.51
C SER A 113 -10.24 1.42 20.93
N PRO A 114 -10.71 2.68 21.11
CA PRO A 114 -9.96 3.86 20.66
C PRO A 114 -8.53 3.92 21.21
N SER A 115 -8.33 3.50 22.46
CA SER A 115 -6.99 3.41 23.07
C SER A 115 -6.11 2.37 22.39
N GLN A 116 -6.66 1.18 22.06
CA GLN A 116 -5.91 0.14 21.37
C GLN A 116 -5.59 0.56 19.93
N LYS A 117 -6.52 1.23 19.23
CA LYS A 117 -6.28 1.79 17.89
C LYS A 117 -5.07 2.74 17.88
N ILE A 118 -4.95 3.60 18.89
CA ILE A 118 -3.80 4.51 19.02
C ILE A 118 -2.50 3.73 19.23
N VAL A 119 -2.50 2.72 20.12
CA VAL A 119 -1.31 1.88 20.36
C VAL A 119 -0.90 1.13 19.10
N ASP A 120 -1.86 0.60 18.34
CA ASP A 120 -1.59 -0.12 17.09
C ASP A 120 -1.07 0.82 16.00
N LYS A 121 -1.58 2.05 15.90
CA LYS A 121 -1.03 3.07 15.00
C LYS A 121 0.42 3.41 15.33
N LEU A 122 0.75 3.60 16.60
CA LEU A 122 2.13 3.84 17.03
C LEU A 122 3.05 2.65 16.70
N LEU A 123 2.55 1.42 16.84
CA LEU A 123 3.30 0.23 16.43
C LEU A 123 3.57 0.24 14.91
N ILE A 124 2.56 0.57 14.09
CA ILE A 124 2.70 0.69 12.64
C ILE A 124 3.68 1.81 12.26
N GLU A 125 3.60 2.99 12.88
CA GLU A 125 4.54 4.08 12.65
C GLU A 125 5.98 3.67 12.98
N SER A 126 6.18 2.90 14.05
CA SER A 126 7.50 2.39 14.42
C SER A 126 8.09 1.41 13.39
N PHE A 127 7.25 0.81 12.54
CA PHE A 127 7.65 -0.12 11.48
C PHE A 127 8.43 0.57 10.35
N ALA A 128 8.37 1.90 10.24
CA ALA A 128 9.20 2.67 9.30
C ALA A 128 10.71 2.40 9.46
N LYS A 129 11.16 2.00 10.67
CA LYS A 129 12.54 1.57 10.92
C LYS A 129 12.87 0.25 10.20
N VAL A 130 11.93 -0.68 10.19
CA VAL A 130 12.06 -1.95 9.46
C VAL A 130 12.10 -1.67 7.96
N GLU A 131 11.23 -0.80 7.45
CA GLU A 131 11.23 -0.39 6.03
C GLU A 131 12.59 0.20 5.63
N THR A 132 13.18 1.05 6.49
CA THR A 132 14.51 1.63 6.26
C THR A 132 15.61 0.56 6.25
N ALA A 133 15.57 -0.40 7.19
CA ALA A 133 16.54 -1.50 7.26
C ALA A 133 16.44 -2.44 6.04
N VAL A 134 15.22 -2.76 5.60
CA VAL A 134 14.96 -3.51 4.36
C VAL A 134 15.52 -2.76 3.15
N HIS A 135 15.23 -1.46 3.02
CA HIS A 135 15.77 -0.66 1.94
C HIS A 135 17.30 -0.64 1.94
N LYS A 136 17.93 -0.49 3.10
CA LYS A 136 19.39 -0.55 3.24
C LYS A 136 19.94 -1.89 2.77
N LEU A 137 19.29 -2.99 3.15
CA LEU A 137 19.71 -4.35 2.79
C LEU A 137 19.64 -4.63 1.28
N PHE A 138 18.54 -4.22 0.63
CA PHE A 138 18.25 -4.60 -0.77
C PHE A 138 18.66 -3.55 -1.81
N MET A 139 18.62 -2.27 -1.46
CA MET A 139 18.72 -1.18 -2.45
C MET A 139 20.03 -0.40 -2.38
N THR A 140 20.79 -0.49 -1.28
CA THR A 140 22.02 0.31 -1.10
C THR A 140 23.32 -0.48 -1.22
N THR A 141 23.24 -1.81 -1.20
CA THR A 141 24.42 -2.69 -1.24
C THR A 141 24.27 -3.75 -2.34
N ARG A 142 25.35 -4.01 -3.11
CA ARG A 142 25.37 -5.10 -4.09
C ARG A 142 25.49 -6.49 -3.45
N GLU A 143 26.05 -6.53 -2.24
CA GLU A 143 26.20 -7.74 -1.44
C GLU A 143 25.51 -7.55 -0.10
N VAL A 144 24.81 -8.59 0.35
CA VAL A 144 24.16 -8.59 1.66
C VAL A 144 25.24 -8.64 2.74
N LYS A 145 25.41 -7.51 3.43
CA LYS A 145 26.28 -7.42 4.60
C LYS A 145 25.59 -8.02 5.82
N LYS A 146 26.32 -8.84 6.58
CA LYS A 146 25.81 -9.48 7.79
C LYS A 146 25.28 -8.46 8.78
N GLU A 147 25.95 -7.33 8.92
CA GLU A 147 25.59 -6.25 9.86
C GLU A 147 24.24 -5.62 9.49
N ASN A 148 23.96 -5.44 8.19
CA ASN A 148 22.67 -4.92 7.72
C ASN A 148 21.53 -5.92 7.99
N PHE A 149 21.81 -7.22 7.87
CA PHE A 149 20.84 -8.26 8.20
C PHE A 149 20.57 -8.31 9.71
N GLU A 150 21.62 -8.25 10.54
CA GLU A 150 21.51 -8.19 12.00
C GLU A 150 20.72 -6.94 12.45
N GLU A 151 20.92 -5.79 11.79
CA GLU A 151 20.13 -4.57 12.02
C GLU A 151 18.65 -4.77 11.69
N LEU A 152 18.33 -5.41 10.55
CA LEU A 152 16.95 -5.73 10.19
C LEU A 152 16.30 -6.65 11.24
N VAL A 153 17.00 -7.70 11.67
CA VAL A 153 16.52 -8.61 12.72
C VAL A 153 16.28 -7.84 14.02
N ALA A 154 17.22 -6.98 14.44
CA ALA A 154 17.06 -6.15 15.62
C ALA A 154 15.84 -5.21 15.53
N CYS A 155 15.54 -4.66 14.35
CA CYS A 155 14.36 -3.84 14.12
C CYS A 155 13.05 -4.64 14.15
N LEU A 156 13.09 -5.94 13.85
CA LEU A 156 11.91 -6.84 13.91
C LEU A 156 11.63 -7.37 15.31
N THR A 157 12.64 -7.47 16.18
CA THR A 157 12.51 -8.00 17.55
C THR A 157 11.37 -7.37 18.38
N PRO A 158 11.15 -6.04 18.38
CA PRO A 158 10.03 -5.44 19.13
C PRO A 158 8.65 -5.93 18.66
N PHE A 159 8.50 -6.23 17.36
CA PHE A 159 7.26 -6.73 16.78
C PHE A 159 7.01 -8.18 17.18
N GLU A 160 8.06 -9.01 17.24
CA GLU A 160 7.97 -10.38 17.75
C GLU A 160 7.55 -10.39 19.23
N VAL A 161 8.20 -9.57 20.06
CA VAL A 161 7.85 -9.43 21.49
C VAL A 161 6.39 -9.00 21.66
N GLU A 162 5.94 -8.02 20.87
CA GLU A 162 4.56 -7.55 20.93
C GLU A 162 3.56 -8.61 20.45
N LEU A 163 3.88 -9.39 19.41
CA LEU A 163 3.02 -10.47 18.92
C LEU A 163 2.90 -11.60 19.96
N VAL A 164 4.02 -12.02 20.57
CA VAL A 164 4.04 -13.00 21.67
C VAL A 164 3.21 -12.51 22.85
N LYS A 165 3.35 -11.23 23.22
CA LYS A 165 2.57 -10.60 24.30
C LYS A 165 1.07 -10.57 23.99
N ARG A 166 0.67 -10.34 22.74
CA ARG A 166 -0.75 -10.39 22.33
C ARG A 166 -1.30 -11.82 22.34
N GLY A 167 -0.45 -12.83 22.09
CA GLY A 167 -0.86 -14.23 22.10
C GLY A 167 -1.84 -14.57 20.98
N THR A 168 -1.77 -13.85 19.87
CA THR A 168 -2.66 -13.97 18.71
C THR A 168 -1.87 -14.25 17.43
N ASN A 169 -2.56 -14.73 16.39
CA ASN A 169 -1.94 -15.05 15.10
C ASN A 169 -1.58 -13.80 14.29
N PHE A 170 -2.32 -12.71 14.47
CA PHE A 170 -2.10 -11.42 13.82
C PHE A 170 -2.02 -10.31 14.88
N PHE A 171 -1.40 -9.19 14.52
CA PHE A 171 -1.39 -8.01 15.38
C PHE A 171 -2.81 -7.51 15.69
N GLY A 172 -3.74 -7.61 14.74
CA GLY A 172 -5.15 -7.26 14.94
C GLY A 172 -6.00 -8.31 15.68
N GLY A 173 -5.44 -9.47 16.05
CA GLY A 173 -6.17 -10.53 16.75
C GLY A 173 -6.05 -11.92 16.08
N LYS A 174 -7.08 -12.75 16.23
CA LYS A 174 -7.08 -14.14 15.72
C LYS A 174 -7.22 -14.25 14.19
N LEU A 175 -7.87 -13.27 13.57
CA LEU A 175 -8.09 -13.16 12.14
C LEU A 175 -7.54 -11.82 11.65
N ILE A 176 -7.15 -11.74 10.37
CA ILE A 176 -6.65 -10.51 9.75
C ILE A 176 -7.69 -9.39 9.86
N ASN A 177 -8.96 -9.72 9.66
CA ASN A 177 -10.11 -8.88 9.96
C ASN A 177 -11.13 -9.75 10.71
N SER A 178 -11.40 -9.45 11.97
CA SER A 178 -12.38 -10.17 12.79
C SER A 178 -13.80 -9.80 12.36
N ASN A 179 -14.38 -10.52 11.40
CA ASN A 179 -15.82 -10.44 11.11
C ASN A 179 -16.48 -11.77 10.73
N HIS A 180 -15.89 -12.92 11.08
CA HIS A 180 -16.57 -14.22 11.08
C HIS A 180 -16.07 -15.11 12.23
#